data_AF-A0A7Z9LHF2-F1
#
_entry.id   AF-A0A7Z9LHF2-F1
#
_cell.length_a   1.000
_cell.length_b   1.000
_cell.length_c   1.000
_cell.angle_alpha   90.00
_cell.angle_beta   90.00
_cell.angle_gamma   90.00
#
_symmetry.space_group_name_H-M   'P 1'
#
loop_
_entity.id
_entity.type
_entity.pdbx_description
1 polymer ?
#
loop_
_entity_poly.entity_id
_entity_poly.type
_entity_poly.pdbx_seq_one_letter_code
_entity_poly.pdbx_strand_id
1 'polypeptide(L)'
;RYKGEEKEAQKILRNGLVQFPGHLYLVDGLSSSLVMTEDWAEVQELLETTLEQSQRLEGNPPMQLLFLDRLAVAYQRLKNTVKKLQILRKFHQKNDPLTAAQLHSLEEQLLFPISLPSLDKALSPLLLP
;
A
#
# COMPACT_ATOMS: atom_id res chain seq x y z
N ARG A 1 -9.85 12.77 19.59
CA ARG A 1 -10.33 11.42 19.18
C ARG A 1 -11.77 11.30 19.66
N TYR A 2 -12.73 11.15 18.75
CA TYR A 2 -14.16 11.05 19.05
C TYR A 2 -14.47 9.67 19.62
N LYS A 3 -14.05 9.44 20.87
CA LYS A 3 -14.18 8.14 21.54
C LYS A 3 -15.68 7.81 21.69
N GLY A 4 -16.19 6.92 20.84
CA GLY A 4 -17.58 6.44 20.87
C GLY A 4 -18.51 6.99 19.77
N GLU A 5 -18.09 8.02 19.01
CA GLU A 5 -18.91 8.66 17.98
C GLU A 5 -18.41 8.39 16.55
N GLU A 6 -17.57 7.37 16.36
CA GLU A 6 -16.96 7.06 15.06
C GLU A 6 -17.99 6.89 13.95
N LYS A 7 -19.16 6.28 14.23
CA LYS A 7 -20.23 6.14 13.25
C LYS A 7 -20.83 7.48 12.81
N GLU A 8 -20.95 8.46 13.71
CA GLU A 8 -21.41 9.81 13.35
C GLU A 8 -20.34 10.57 12.57
N ALA A 9 -19.07 10.45 12.98
CA ALA A 9 -17.95 11.00 12.22
C ALA A 9 -17.92 10.44 10.78
N GLN A 10 -18.11 9.12 10.61
CA GLN A 10 -18.19 8.49 9.29
C GLN A 10 -19.32 9.06 8.45
N LYS A 11 -20.52 9.31 9.02
CA LYS A 11 -21.62 9.96 8.28
C LYS A 11 -21.23 11.34 7.78
N ILE A 12 -20.63 12.17 8.65
CA ILE A 12 -20.17 13.52 8.28
C ILE A 12 -19.11 13.45 7.19
N LEU A 13 -18.14 12.53 7.31
CA LEU A 13 -17.06 12.37 6.34
C LEU A 13 -17.57 11.85 4.98
N ARG A 14 -18.52 10.90 4.97
CA ARG A 14 -19.19 10.46 3.73
C ARG A 14 -19.93 11.61 3.06
N ASN A 15 -20.70 12.39 3.83
CA ASN A 15 -21.38 13.58 3.29
C ASN A 15 -20.39 14.61 2.73
N GLY A 16 -19.25 14.80 3.40
CA GLY A 16 -18.16 15.63 2.90
C GLY A 16 -17.61 15.12 1.57
N LEU A 17 -17.40 13.81 1.41
CA LEU A 17 -16.91 13.21 0.17
C LEU A 17 -17.91 13.29 -0.98
N VAL A 18 -19.21 13.28 -0.70
CA VAL A 18 -20.25 13.57 -1.71
C VAL A 18 -20.13 15.00 -2.22
N GLN A 19 -19.90 15.97 -1.33
CA GLN A 19 -19.75 17.38 -1.70
C GLN A 19 -18.39 17.69 -2.36
N PHE A 20 -17.34 16.99 -1.93
CA PHE A 20 -15.97 17.17 -2.41
C PHE A 20 -15.34 15.83 -2.84
N PRO A 21 -15.73 15.28 -4.00
CA PRO A 21 -15.23 13.99 -4.46
C PRO A 21 -13.70 13.95 -4.61
N GLY A 22 -13.10 12.88 -4.09
CA GLY A 22 -11.65 12.67 -4.13
C GLY A 22 -10.84 13.67 -3.28
N HIS A 23 -11.46 14.31 -2.29
CA HIS A 23 -10.73 15.16 -1.33
C HIS A 23 -9.94 14.30 -0.35
N LEU A 24 -8.61 14.32 -0.48
CA LEU A 24 -7.74 13.32 0.16
C LEU A 24 -7.80 13.32 1.70
N TYR A 25 -7.95 14.48 2.35
CA TYR A 25 -8.08 14.52 3.82
C TYR A 25 -9.42 13.96 4.32
N LEU A 26 -10.47 14.02 3.50
CA LEU A 26 -11.75 13.41 3.86
C LEU A 26 -11.67 11.89 3.69
N VAL A 27 -10.96 11.41 2.65
CA VAL A 27 -10.63 9.99 2.49
C VAL A 27 -9.78 9.48 3.65
N ASP A 28 -8.75 10.23 4.06
CA ASP A 28 -7.89 9.84 5.18
C ASP A 28 -8.68 9.79 6.50
N GLY A 29 -9.50 10.80 6.76
CA GLY A 29 -10.37 10.82 7.94
C GLY A 29 -11.35 9.64 7.95
N LEU A 30 -12.04 9.38 6.84
CA LEU A 30 -13.03 8.31 6.74
C LEU A 30 -12.36 6.94 6.90
N SER A 31 -11.31 6.67 6.14
CA SER A 31 -10.59 5.39 6.22
C SER A 31 -10.00 5.16 7.61
N SER A 32 -9.48 6.20 8.28
CA SER A 32 -8.98 6.07 9.66
C SER A 32 -10.10 5.72 10.66
N SER A 33 -11.26 6.35 10.53
CA SER A 33 -12.42 6.05 11.38
C SER A 33 -12.98 4.65 11.12
N LEU A 34 -13.03 4.20 9.86
CA LEU A 34 -13.46 2.86 9.49
C LEU A 34 -12.52 1.77 10.03
N VAL A 35 -11.20 2.03 10.02
CA VAL A 35 -10.20 1.16 10.67
C VAL A 35 -10.48 1.03 12.17
N MET A 36 -10.88 2.11 12.85
CA MET A 36 -11.23 2.08 14.28
C MET A 36 -12.48 1.25 14.57
N THR A 37 -13.43 1.19 13.63
CA THR A 37 -14.63 0.35 13.74
C THR A 37 -14.49 -1.02 13.09
N GLU A 38 -13.28 -1.37 12.63
CA GLU A 38 -12.97 -2.63 11.95
C GLU A 38 -13.83 -2.91 10.69
N ASP A 39 -14.29 -1.85 10.01
CA ASP A 39 -15.03 -1.98 8.75
C ASP A 39 -14.05 -2.12 7.56
N TRP A 40 -13.36 -3.26 7.53
CA TRP A 40 -12.25 -3.49 6.59
C TRP A 40 -12.68 -3.54 5.13
N ALA A 41 -13.93 -3.94 4.85
CA ALA A 41 -14.47 -3.98 3.50
C ALA A 41 -14.63 -2.55 2.94
N GLU A 42 -15.20 -1.64 3.73
CA GLU A 42 -15.34 -0.25 3.30
C GLU A 42 -13.97 0.47 3.23
N VAL A 43 -13.03 0.15 4.13
CA VAL A 43 -11.64 0.64 4.01
C VAL A 43 -11.03 0.21 2.68
N GLN A 44 -11.19 -1.05 2.29
CA GLN A 44 -10.67 -1.57 1.03
C GLN A 44 -11.27 -0.81 -0.17
N GLU A 45 -12.60 -0.76 -0.27
CA GLU A 45 -13.30 -0.14 -1.40
C GLU A 45 -12.93 1.35 -1.55
N LEU A 46 -12.95 2.09 -0.44
CA LEU A 46 -12.63 3.53 -0.43
C LEU A 46 -11.20 3.78 -0.91
N LEU A 47 -10.23 3.03 -0.39
CA LEU A 47 -8.82 3.25 -0.69
C LEU A 47 -8.45 2.76 -2.09
N GLU A 48 -8.98 1.63 -2.56
CA GLU A 48 -8.76 1.17 -3.94
C GLU A 48 -9.28 2.18 -4.94
N THR A 49 -10.54 2.61 -4.78
CA THR A 49 -11.16 3.61 -5.65
C THR A 49 -10.34 4.90 -5.66
N THR A 50 -9.88 5.36 -4.49
CA THR A 50 -9.09 6.59 -4.39
C THR A 50 -7.71 6.42 -5.05
N LEU A 51 -7.02 5.31 -4.82
CA LEU A 51 -5.69 5.04 -5.39
C LEU A 51 -5.74 4.87 -6.91
N GLU A 52 -6.84 4.39 -7.48
CA GLU A 52 -7.02 4.21 -8.92
C GLU A 52 -7.46 5.50 -9.62
N GLN A 53 -8.33 6.30 -9.01
CA GLN A 53 -9.00 7.41 -9.70
C GLN A 53 -8.43 8.80 -9.37
N SER A 54 -7.72 8.96 -8.26
CA SER A 54 -7.32 10.27 -7.79
C SER A 54 -6.00 10.76 -8.41
N GLN A 55 -6.10 11.63 -9.41
CA GLN A 55 -4.96 12.39 -9.94
C GLN A 55 -4.23 13.22 -8.85
N ARG A 56 -4.96 13.65 -7.81
CA ARG A 56 -4.38 14.42 -6.69
C ARG A 56 -3.33 13.66 -5.89
N LEU A 57 -3.29 12.32 -5.98
CA LEU A 57 -2.30 11.51 -5.28
C LEU A 57 -0.92 11.58 -5.94
N GLU A 58 -0.83 11.86 -7.24
CA GLU A 58 0.45 11.95 -7.94
C GLU A 58 1.33 13.09 -7.38
N GLY A 59 0.70 14.20 -6.98
CA GLY A 59 1.37 15.32 -6.31
C GLY A 59 1.52 15.17 -4.80
N ASN A 60 1.07 14.06 -4.20
CA ASN A 60 1.14 13.83 -2.75
C ASN A 60 1.66 12.42 -2.41
N PRO A 61 2.97 12.16 -2.63
CA PRO A 61 3.59 10.87 -2.33
C PRO A 61 3.37 10.40 -0.88
N PRO A 62 3.43 11.26 0.16
CA PRO A 62 3.16 10.84 1.54
C PRO A 62 1.75 10.25 1.73
N MET A 63 0.70 10.90 1.20
CA MET A 63 -0.65 10.33 1.30
C MET A 63 -0.81 9.06 0.47
N GLN A 64 -0.16 8.98 -0.70
CA GLN A 64 -0.18 7.76 -1.50
C GLN A 64 0.40 6.56 -0.73
N LEU A 65 1.54 6.76 -0.06
CA LEU A 65 2.16 5.73 0.78
C LEU A 65 1.28 5.35 1.98
N LEU A 66 0.70 6.33 2.66
CA LEU A 66 -0.22 6.10 3.78
C LEU A 66 -1.41 5.23 3.36
N PHE A 67 -2.01 5.52 2.20
CA PHE A 67 -3.16 4.77 1.70
C PHE A 67 -2.78 3.36 1.25
N LEU A 68 -1.61 3.19 0.63
CA LEU A 68 -1.09 1.86 0.27
C LEU A 68 -0.83 0.99 1.51
N ASP A 69 -0.22 1.56 2.56
CA ASP A 69 0.00 0.85 3.82
C ASP A 69 -1.31 0.42 4.49
N ARG A 70 -2.26 1.35 4.61
CA ARG A 70 -3.59 1.07 5.18
C ARG A 70 -4.37 0.03 4.36
N LEU A 71 -4.27 0.08 3.04
CA LEU A 71 -4.89 -0.91 2.14
C LEU A 71 -4.24 -2.30 2.27
N ALA A 72 -2.93 -2.38 2.48
CA ALA A 72 -2.26 -3.66 2.76
C ALA A 72 -2.76 -4.28 4.07
N VAL A 73 -3.01 -3.46 5.10
CA VAL A 73 -3.63 -3.90 6.36
C VAL A 73 -5.06 -4.38 6.14
N ALA A 74 -5.88 -3.65 5.38
CA ALA A 74 -7.24 -4.08 5.05
C ALA A 74 -7.25 -5.46 4.36
N TYR A 75 -6.38 -5.66 3.37
CA TYR A 75 -6.26 -6.96 2.70
C TYR A 75 -5.74 -8.08 3.60
N GLN A 76 -4.84 -7.79 4.54
CA GLN A 76 -4.46 -8.74 5.57
C GLN A 76 -5.65 -9.17 6.43
N ARG A 77 -6.50 -8.23 6.85
CA ARG A 77 -7.68 -8.49 7.69
C ARG A 77 -8.76 -9.27 6.94
N LEU A 78 -8.92 -8.98 5.64
CA LEU A 78 -9.82 -9.70 4.72
C LEU A 78 -9.25 -11.05 4.24
N LYS A 79 -8.07 -11.48 4.75
CA LYS A 79 -7.40 -12.74 4.39
C LYS A 79 -7.09 -12.88 2.90
N ASN A 80 -6.91 -11.77 2.18
CA ASN A 80 -6.54 -11.76 0.77
C ASN A 80 -5.02 -11.52 0.62
N THR A 81 -4.25 -12.59 0.83
CA THR A 81 -2.78 -12.56 0.81
C THR A 81 -2.22 -12.12 -0.54
N VAL A 82 -2.85 -12.52 -1.64
CA VAL A 82 -2.38 -12.18 -3.00
C VAL A 82 -2.44 -10.67 -3.22
N LYS A 83 -3.59 -10.05 -2.93
CA LYS A 83 -3.73 -8.59 -3.07
C LYS A 83 -2.84 -7.83 -2.10
N LYS A 84 -2.70 -8.29 -0.85
CA LYS A 84 -1.76 -7.71 0.11
C LYS A 84 -0.34 -7.61 -0.47
N LEU A 85 0.19 -8.70 -1.03
CA LEU A 85 1.54 -8.72 -1.61
C LEU A 85 1.68 -7.75 -2.79
N GLN A 86 0.65 -7.66 -3.65
CA GLN A 86 0.63 -6.70 -4.75
C GLN A 86 0.68 -5.24 -4.26
N ILE A 87 -0.08 -4.91 -3.21
CA ILE A 87 -0.09 -3.56 -2.63
C ILE A 87 1.25 -3.25 -1.95
N LEU A 88 1.84 -4.19 -1.20
CA LEU A 88 3.16 -3.99 -0.59
C LEU A 88 4.25 -3.76 -1.64
N ARG A 89 4.22 -4.49 -2.76
CA ARG A 89 5.15 -4.25 -3.88
C ARG A 89 5.00 -2.83 -4.43
N LYS A 90 3.76 -2.36 -4.65
CA LYS A 90 3.48 -0.98 -5.07
C LYS A 90 3.99 0.04 -4.05
N PHE A 91 3.79 -0.21 -2.76
CA PHE A 91 4.30 0.63 -1.66
C PHE A 91 5.81 0.76 -1.75
N HIS A 92 6.55 -0.35 -1.84
CA HIS A 92 8.01 -0.32 -1.92
C HIS A 92 8.51 0.40 -3.18
N GLN A 93 7.88 0.17 -4.33
CA GLN A 93 8.16 0.88 -5.58
C GLN A 93 8.00 2.40 -5.46
N LYS A 94 7.02 2.87 -4.69
CA LYS A 94 6.76 4.30 -4.49
C LYS A 94 7.62 4.91 -3.38
N ASN A 95 8.01 4.14 -2.38
CA ASN A 95 8.78 4.61 -1.23
C ASN A 95 10.29 4.70 -1.55
N ASP A 96 10.81 3.74 -2.30
CA ASP A 96 12.18 3.74 -2.78
C ASP A 96 12.28 3.01 -4.14
N PRO A 97 12.22 3.75 -5.26
CA PRO A 97 12.27 3.16 -6.58
C PRO A 97 13.60 2.45 -6.87
N LEU A 98 14.70 2.84 -6.20
CA LEU A 98 16.01 2.22 -6.38
C LEU A 98 16.02 0.81 -5.76
N THR A 99 15.50 0.70 -4.54
CA THR A 99 15.36 -0.58 -3.84
C THR A 99 14.35 -1.49 -4.55
N ALA A 100 13.28 -0.93 -5.12
CA ALA A 100 12.32 -1.72 -5.88
C ALA A 100 12.90 -2.28 -7.19
N ALA A 101 13.73 -1.52 -7.90
CA ALA A 101 14.44 -2.01 -9.09
C ALA A 101 15.40 -3.17 -8.74
N GLN A 102 16.07 -3.09 -7.59
CA GLN A 102 16.94 -4.15 -7.09
C GLN A 102 16.16 -5.42 -6.68
N LEU A 103 15.02 -5.27 -6.01
CA LEU A 103 14.14 -6.40 -5.65
C LEU A 103 13.55 -7.10 -6.88
N HIS A 104 13.12 -6.35 -7.89
CA HIS A 104 12.67 -6.91 -9.17
C HIS A 104 13.78 -7.68 -9.87
N SER A 105 15.00 -7.13 -9.91
CA SER A 105 16.16 -7.83 -10.46
C SER A 105 16.48 -9.12 -9.70
N LEU A 106 16.27 -9.18 -8.39
CA LEU A 106 16.51 -10.38 -7.58
C LEU A 106 15.41 -11.43 -7.77
N GLU A 107 14.14 -11.03 -7.82
CA GLU A 107 13.03 -11.93 -8.14
C GLU A 107 13.19 -12.54 -9.55
N GLU A 108 13.56 -11.74 -10.55
CA GLU A 108 13.86 -12.22 -11.90
C GLU A 108 15.02 -13.22 -11.92
N GLN A 109 16.09 -12.98 -11.15
CA GLN A 109 17.22 -13.92 -11.00
C GLN A 109 16.83 -15.24 -10.32
N LEU A 110 15.81 -15.23 -9.45
CA LEU A 110 15.29 -16.44 -8.81
C LEU A 110 14.31 -17.21 -9.71
N LEU A 111 13.53 -16.50 -10.53
CA LEU A 111 12.57 -17.07 -11.49
C LEU A 111 13.23 -17.61 -12.76
N PHE A 112 14.35 -17.01 -13.15
CA PHE A 112 15.23 -17.48 -14.21
C PHE A 112 16.61 -17.66 -13.62
N PRO A 113 16.98 -18.88 -13.17
CA PRO A 113 18.35 -19.15 -12.78
C PRO A 113 19.18 -19.19 -14.06
N ILE A 114 19.49 -18.02 -14.60
CA ILE A 114 20.59 -17.88 -15.53
C ILE A 114 21.79 -18.16 -14.65
N SER A 115 22.40 -19.32 -14.85
CA SER A 115 23.73 -19.60 -14.33
C SER A 115 24.66 -18.53 -14.86
N LEU A 116 24.78 -17.43 -14.12
CA LEU A 116 25.78 -16.42 -14.39
C LEU A 116 27.06 -16.93 -13.75
N PRO A 117 28.05 -17.42 -14.53
CA PRO A 117 29.35 -17.85 -14.00
C PRO A 117 30.11 -16.72 -13.29
N SER A 118 29.57 -15.49 -13.28
CA SER A 118 30.08 -14.37 -12.50
C SER A 118 29.70 -14.39 -11.01
N LEU A 119 28.67 -15.14 -10.58
CA LEU A 119 28.28 -15.20 -9.17
C LEU A 119 29.25 -16.10 -8.37
N ASP A 120 29.69 -17.22 -8.95
CA ASP A 120 30.69 -18.12 -8.34
C ASP A 120 32.01 -17.38 -8.08
N LYS A 121 32.41 -16.48 -8.99
CA LYS A 121 33.61 -15.66 -8.84
C LYS A 121 33.50 -14.58 -7.76
N ALA A 122 32.31 -14.04 -7.54
CA ALA A 122 32.07 -12.99 -6.54
C ALA A 122 31.95 -13.55 -5.12
N LEU A 123 31.49 -14.79 -4.96
CA LEU A 123 31.32 -15.46 -3.67
C LEU A 123 32.54 -16.30 -3.24
N SER A 124 33.48 -16.55 -4.16
CA SER A 124 34.75 -17.24 -3.88
C SER A 124 35.59 -16.71 -2.70
N PRO A 125 35.63 -15.40 -2.36
CA PRO A 125 36.43 -14.94 -1.22
C PRO A 125 35.73 -15.10 0.13
N LEU A 126 34.42 -15.36 0.16
CA LEU A 126 33.62 -15.52 1.39
C LEU A 126 33.47 -16.99 1.79
N LEU A 127 33.99 -17.91 0.96
CA LEU A 127 33.98 -19.36 1.17
C LEU A 127 35.42 -19.87 1.10
N LEU A 128 36.26 -19.41 2.02
CA LEU A 128 37.45 -20.16 2.40
C LEU A 128 37.28 -20.59 3.87
N PRO A 129 37.69 -21.82 4.22
CA PRO A 129 37.50 -22.40 5.55
C PRO A 129 38.27 -21.66 6.65
#